data_AF-C0EJU8-F1
#
_entry.id   AF-C0EJU8-F1
#
_cell.length_a   1.000
_cell.length_b   1.000
_cell.length_c   1.000
_cell.angle_alpha   90.00
_cell.angle_beta   90.00
_cell.angle_gamma   90.00
#
_symmetry.space_group_name_H-M   'P 1'
#
loop_
_entity.id
_entity.type
_entity.pdbx_description
1 polymer ?
#
loop_
_entity_poly.entity_id
_entity_poly.type
_entity_poly.pdbx_seq_one_letter_code
_entity_poly.pdbx_strand_id
1 'polypeptide(L)'
;MNNKRLLNHIPNKTAIRGFSILEFLVASLLSMIVLMAVSSTYFTARGLNKSANARIGIQQDLRNAANMIVRDARMAGNFGCFNMANFPASAVIEDKSSDEYTLKTAGVNNLLPIKEIKLSSAGFAQTGRALLFQYGIDKADSPAKTAIASSCSRIAKPHTEIKDLAAAKSALNLKITDSDQDGSIAIMKHEMIAYAVGKLREESGLFRFQLSNDGSWSNPQLLIKGITSMDIHYIYAECPDFGNESASGVNTESFDYKNALDTSAEAKSPTSIQIVLNNGSIDPSKEQDNKVDIYNINATIRGGNVCADRSL
;
A
#
# COMPACT_ATOMS: atom_id res chain seq x y z
N MET A 1 -36.22 96.40 40.95
CA MET A 1 -34.86 95.86 41.07
C MET A 1 -34.98 94.41 41.52
N ASN A 2 -34.88 93.45 40.58
CA ASN A 2 -35.15 92.04 40.84
C ASN A 2 -33.83 91.27 41.08
N ASN A 3 -33.85 90.52 42.18
CA ASN A 3 -32.75 89.80 42.80
C ASN A 3 -32.43 88.52 42.01
N LYS A 4 -31.29 88.46 41.30
CA LYS A 4 -30.80 87.23 40.65
C LYS A 4 -29.90 86.48 41.64
N ARG A 5 -30.41 85.37 42.20
CA ARG A 5 -29.61 84.36 42.89
C ARG A 5 -28.58 83.78 41.91
N LEU A 6 -27.30 84.05 42.15
CA LEU A 6 -26.19 83.32 41.54
C LEU A 6 -26.14 81.91 42.14
N LEU A 7 -26.46 80.90 41.34
CA LEU A 7 -26.15 79.51 41.67
C LEU A 7 -24.63 79.36 41.69
N ASN A 8 -24.07 79.00 42.84
CA ASN A 8 -22.70 78.53 42.95
C ASN A 8 -22.55 77.23 42.15
N HIS A 9 -21.84 77.29 41.04
CA HIS A 9 -21.35 76.09 40.36
C HIS A 9 -20.21 75.53 41.21
N ILE A 10 -20.49 74.52 42.03
CA ILE A 10 -19.44 73.78 42.75
C ILE A 10 -18.71 72.93 41.69
N PRO A 11 -17.42 73.18 41.41
CA PRO A 11 -16.67 72.26 40.58
C PRO A 11 -16.49 70.98 41.39
N ASN A 12 -17.15 69.91 40.98
CA ASN A 12 -16.94 68.59 41.56
C ASN A 12 -15.52 68.14 41.15
N LYS A 13 -14.51 68.49 41.97
CA LYS A 13 -13.18 67.91 41.87
C LYS A 13 -13.33 66.44 42.23
N THR A 14 -13.46 65.60 41.21
CA THR A 14 -13.19 64.17 41.32
C THR A 14 -11.73 64.03 41.73
N ALA A 15 -11.49 63.94 43.03
CA ALA A 15 -10.19 63.57 43.57
C ALA A 15 -9.85 62.19 43.00
N ILE A 16 -8.76 62.10 42.24
CA ILE A 16 -8.21 60.83 41.78
C ILE A 16 -7.86 60.04 43.05
N ARG A 17 -8.70 59.06 43.41
CA ARG A 17 -8.42 58.15 44.52
C ARG A 17 -7.30 57.22 44.05
N GLY A 18 -6.15 57.29 44.70
CA GLY A 18 -5.04 56.38 44.46
C GLY A 18 -5.42 54.94 44.83
N PHE A 19 -4.75 53.97 44.20
CA PHE A 19 -4.96 52.55 44.43
C PHE A 19 -4.42 52.14 45.81
N SER A 20 -5.15 51.32 46.55
CA SER A 20 -4.63 50.75 47.79
C SER A 20 -3.58 49.67 47.49
N ILE A 21 -2.55 49.56 48.33
CA ILE A 21 -1.53 48.49 48.23
C ILE A 21 -2.21 47.11 48.28
N LEU A 22 -3.28 46.96 49.06
CA LEU A 22 -4.04 45.72 49.18
C LEU A 22 -4.72 45.35 47.85
N GLU A 23 -5.29 46.32 47.15
CA GLU A 23 -5.92 46.06 45.84
C GLU A 23 -4.88 45.66 44.80
N PHE A 24 -3.68 46.26 44.82
CA PHE A 24 -2.60 45.90 43.90
C PHE A 24 -2.08 44.47 44.16
N LEU A 25 -1.96 44.09 45.43
CA LEU A 25 -1.55 42.75 45.83
C LEU A 25 -2.59 41.69 45.40
N VAL A 26 -3.88 41.97 45.61
CA VAL A 26 -4.97 41.08 45.15
C VAL A 26 -5.01 40.99 43.62
N ALA A 27 -4.89 42.11 42.90
CA ALA A 27 -4.93 42.12 41.44
C ALA A 27 -3.76 41.36 40.79
N SER A 28 -2.55 41.52 41.34
CA SER A 28 -1.36 40.78 40.86
C SER A 28 -1.47 39.28 41.12
N LEU A 29 -1.99 38.88 42.29
CA LEU A 29 -2.23 37.47 42.63
C LEU A 29 -3.25 36.83 41.67
N LEU A 30 -4.38 37.51 41.42
CA LEU A 30 -5.40 37.01 40.48
C LEU A 30 -4.84 36.91 39.05
N SER A 31 -4.06 37.89 38.61
CA SER A 31 -3.43 37.87 37.28
C SER A 31 -2.47 36.69 37.11
N MET A 32 -1.67 36.38 38.14
CA MET A 32 -0.75 35.24 38.12
C MET A 32 -1.50 33.91 38.00
N ILE A 33 -2.58 33.72 38.78
CA ILE A 33 -3.41 32.52 38.72
C ILE A 33 -4.02 32.35 37.33
N VAL A 34 -4.57 33.42 36.75
CA VAL A 34 -5.17 33.38 35.41
C VAL A 34 -4.13 33.04 34.35
N LEU A 35 -2.96 33.67 34.37
CA LEU A 35 -1.90 33.41 33.40
C LEU A 35 -1.37 31.97 33.48
N MET A 36 -1.24 31.42 34.69
CA MET A 36 -0.87 30.00 34.89
C MET A 36 -1.93 29.06 34.32
N ALA A 37 -3.22 29.30 34.61
CA ALA A 37 -4.31 28.49 34.11
C ALA A 37 -4.41 28.51 32.58
N VAL A 38 -4.31 29.70 31.97
CA VAL A 38 -4.37 29.87 30.51
C VAL A 38 -3.16 29.21 29.83
N SER A 39 -1.97 29.38 30.41
CA SER A 39 -0.74 28.78 29.88
C SER A 39 -0.80 27.25 29.91
N SER A 40 -1.22 26.66 31.04
CA SER A 40 -1.42 25.21 31.16
C SER A 40 -2.42 24.71 30.12
N THR A 41 -3.57 25.38 29.99
CA THR A 41 -4.61 25.02 29.01
C THR A 41 -4.10 25.10 27.58
N TYR A 42 -3.32 26.13 27.26
CA TYR A 42 -2.72 26.29 25.93
C TYR A 42 -1.75 25.17 25.59
N PHE A 43 -0.86 24.80 26.52
CA PHE A 43 0.09 23.71 26.29
C PHE A 43 -0.63 22.37 26.11
N THR A 44 -1.64 22.08 26.93
CA THR A 44 -2.48 20.89 26.77
C THR A 44 -3.18 20.89 25.40
N ALA A 45 -3.83 21.99 25.03
CA ALA A 45 -4.51 22.10 23.73
C ALA A 45 -3.53 21.94 22.54
N ARG A 46 -2.31 22.46 22.66
CA ARG A 46 -1.28 22.32 21.62
C ARG A 46 -0.76 20.87 21.52
N GLY A 47 -0.60 20.19 22.65
CA GLY A 47 -0.28 18.76 22.70
C GLY A 47 -1.35 17.91 22.01
N LEU A 48 -2.62 18.12 22.38
CA LEU A 48 -3.77 17.45 21.78
C LEU A 48 -3.87 17.69 20.28
N ASN A 49 -3.69 18.94 19.81
CA ASN A 49 -3.69 19.25 18.39
C ASN A 49 -2.57 18.55 17.63
N LYS A 50 -1.36 18.46 18.21
CA LYS A 50 -0.24 17.75 17.59
C LYS A 50 -0.51 16.25 17.49
N SER A 51 -1.02 15.65 18.57
CA SER A 51 -1.44 14.25 18.61
C SER A 51 -2.52 13.95 17.57
N ALA A 52 -3.59 14.75 17.53
CA ALA A 52 -4.68 14.60 16.58
C ALA A 52 -4.19 14.68 15.11
N ASN A 53 -3.33 15.65 14.79
CA ASN A 53 -2.76 15.78 13.46
C ASN A 53 -1.90 14.58 13.07
N ALA A 54 -1.13 14.00 14.01
CA ALA A 54 -0.34 12.80 13.75
C ALA A 54 -1.24 11.58 13.45
N ARG A 55 -2.35 11.41 14.19
CA ARG A 55 -3.32 10.33 13.91
C ARG A 55 -3.97 10.47 12.54
N ILE A 56 -4.39 11.68 12.19
CA ILE A 56 -4.99 11.98 10.88
C ILE A 56 -4.01 11.63 9.76
N GLY A 57 -2.73 12.01 9.89
CA GLY A 57 -1.68 11.66 8.93
C GLY A 57 -1.56 10.16 8.72
N ILE A 58 -1.46 9.38 9.80
CA ILE A 58 -1.37 7.91 9.72
C ILE A 58 -2.59 7.30 9.03
N GLN A 59 -3.80 7.78 9.35
CA GLN A 59 -5.02 7.24 8.72
C GLN A 59 -5.08 7.55 7.22
N GLN A 60 -4.61 8.73 6.80
CA GLN A 60 -4.51 9.10 5.38
C GLN A 60 -3.47 8.25 4.66
N ASP A 61 -2.29 8.11 5.25
CA ASP A 61 -1.20 7.27 4.75
C ASP A 61 -1.65 5.80 4.62
N LEU A 62 -2.35 5.27 5.63
CA LEU A 62 -2.91 3.93 5.62
C LEU A 62 -3.95 3.76 4.51
N ARG A 63 -4.87 4.71 4.32
CA ARG A 63 -5.84 4.68 3.22
C ARG A 63 -5.16 4.69 1.87
N ASN A 64 -4.13 5.51 1.70
CA ASN A 64 -3.36 5.58 0.46
C ASN A 64 -2.64 4.25 0.19
N ALA A 65 -1.88 3.75 1.17
CA ALA A 65 -1.16 2.49 1.06
C ALA A 65 -2.09 1.29 0.78
N ALA A 66 -3.22 1.20 1.48
CA ALA A 66 -4.20 0.15 1.24
C ALA A 66 -4.77 0.20 -0.18
N ASN A 67 -5.09 1.39 -0.69
CA ASN A 67 -5.56 1.55 -2.07
C ASN A 67 -4.49 1.12 -3.09
N MET A 68 -3.21 1.44 -2.84
CA MET A 68 -2.11 1.00 -3.71
C MET A 68 -1.96 -0.53 -3.71
N ILE A 69 -1.96 -1.16 -2.53
CA ILE A 69 -1.86 -2.62 -2.39
C ILE A 69 -3.04 -3.33 -3.06
N VAL A 70 -4.27 -2.87 -2.79
CA VAL A 70 -5.48 -3.47 -3.38
C VAL A 70 -5.49 -3.33 -4.90
N ARG A 71 -5.02 -2.20 -5.43
CA ARG A 71 -4.88 -2.00 -6.87
C ARG A 71 -3.85 -2.96 -7.46
N ASP A 72 -2.67 -3.05 -6.86
CA ASP A 72 -1.59 -3.89 -7.40
C ASP A 72 -1.94 -5.38 -7.30
N ALA A 73 -2.63 -5.80 -6.23
CA ALA A 73 -3.23 -7.13 -6.09
C ALA A 73 -4.23 -7.48 -7.21
N ARG A 74 -5.10 -6.53 -7.58
CA ARG A 74 -6.07 -6.70 -8.68
C ARG A 74 -5.41 -6.68 -10.06
N MET A 75 -4.23 -6.10 -10.18
CA MET A 75 -3.45 -6.13 -11.42
C MET A 75 -2.59 -7.38 -11.52
N ALA A 76 -2.17 -7.95 -10.39
CA ALA A 76 -1.25 -9.07 -10.30
C ALA A 76 -1.67 -10.25 -11.20
N GLY A 77 -0.72 -10.72 -12.00
CA GLY A 77 -0.89 -11.81 -12.95
C GLY A 77 -1.45 -11.42 -14.31
N ASN A 78 -1.92 -10.20 -14.52
CA ASN A 78 -2.45 -9.76 -15.81
C ASN A 78 -1.33 -9.36 -16.78
N PHE A 79 -1.24 -10.05 -17.90
CA PHE A 79 -0.38 -9.69 -19.04
C PHE A 79 -1.23 -9.74 -20.32
N GLY A 80 -2.12 -8.75 -20.47
CA GLY A 80 -3.06 -8.70 -21.58
C GLY A 80 -4.12 -9.80 -21.46
N CYS A 81 -4.17 -10.70 -22.44
CA CYS A 81 -5.01 -11.90 -22.37
C CYS A 81 -4.44 -12.97 -21.42
N PHE A 82 -3.12 -12.96 -21.18
CA PHE A 82 -2.47 -13.95 -20.34
C PHE A 82 -2.73 -13.67 -18.85
N ASN A 83 -3.17 -14.68 -18.11
CA ASN A 83 -3.32 -14.63 -16.66
C ASN A 83 -2.37 -15.65 -16.02
N MET A 84 -1.33 -15.18 -15.32
CA MET A 84 -0.31 -16.05 -14.72
C MET A 84 -0.91 -17.19 -13.91
N ALA A 85 -1.97 -16.94 -13.14
CA ALA A 85 -2.50 -17.93 -12.23
C ALA A 85 -3.14 -19.15 -12.92
N ASN A 86 -3.48 -19.04 -14.21
CA ASN A 86 -4.14 -20.10 -14.97
C ASN A 86 -3.16 -20.94 -15.79
N PHE A 87 -1.87 -20.60 -15.76
CA PHE A 87 -0.87 -21.25 -16.61
C PHE A 87 0.28 -21.88 -15.82
N PRO A 88 0.79 -23.04 -16.29
CA PRO A 88 2.00 -23.63 -15.76
C PRO A 88 3.22 -22.77 -16.10
N ALA A 89 4.31 -22.95 -15.35
CA ALA A 89 5.61 -22.32 -15.61
C ALA A 89 6.19 -22.67 -17.00
N SER A 90 5.69 -23.73 -17.65
CA SER A 90 6.02 -24.10 -19.03
C SER A 90 5.41 -23.17 -20.10
N ALA A 91 4.40 -22.36 -19.75
CA ALA A 91 3.85 -21.35 -20.64
C ALA A 91 4.82 -20.18 -20.89
N VAL A 92 5.85 -20.03 -20.05
CA VAL A 92 6.94 -19.08 -20.27
C VAL A 92 7.91 -19.66 -21.30
N ILE A 93 7.87 -19.12 -22.52
CA ILE A 93 8.70 -19.57 -23.65
C ILE A 93 10.15 -19.11 -23.48
N GLU A 94 10.33 -17.90 -22.99
CA GLU A 94 11.64 -17.31 -22.76
C GLU A 94 11.59 -16.38 -21.55
N ASP A 95 12.60 -16.47 -20.68
CA ASP A 95 12.84 -15.49 -19.63
C ASP A 95 14.35 -15.34 -19.45
N LYS A 96 14.89 -14.24 -19.97
CA LYS A 96 16.31 -13.89 -19.92
C LYS A 96 16.66 -12.97 -18.75
N SER A 97 15.73 -12.76 -17.81
CA SER A 97 16.01 -11.93 -16.64
C SER A 97 16.73 -12.70 -15.54
N SER A 98 17.36 -11.96 -14.62
CA SER A 98 17.98 -12.57 -13.43
C SER A 98 16.93 -13.12 -12.48
N ASP A 99 17.35 -14.03 -11.60
CA ASP A 99 16.48 -14.78 -10.67
C ASP A 99 15.53 -13.90 -9.85
N GLU A 100 15.96 -12.70 -9.44
CA GLU A 100 15.11 -11.78 -8.66
C GLU A 100 13.91 -11.24 -9.47
N TYR A 101 14.03 -11.17 -10.80
CA TYR A 101 13.03 -10.57 -11.69
C TYR A 101 12.37 -11.57 -12.64
N THR A 102 12.66 -12.87 -12.49
CA THR A 102 12.03 -13.90 -13.33
C THR A 102 10.52 -13.91 -13.14
N LEU A 103 9.78 -14.27 -14.19
CA LEU A 103 8.35 -14.53 -14.12
C LEU A 103 8.04 -15.76 -13.25
N LYS A 104 8.94 -16.77 -13.27
CA LYS A 104 8.75 -18.06 -12.59
C LYS A 104 9.05 -17.95 -11.10
N THR A 105 8.43 -18.80 -10.31
CA THR A 105 8.83 -19.02 -8.90
C THR A 105 9.68 -20.28 -8.85
N ALA A 106 10.85 -20.21 -8.22
CA ALA A 106 11.78 -21.35 -8.15
C ALA A 106 11.11 -22.55 -7.45
N GLY A 107 11.17 -23.72 -8.08
CA GLY A 107 10.60 -24.96 -7.54
C GLY A 107 9.08 -25.12 -7.68
N VAL A 108 8.38 -24.17 -8.31
CA VAL A 108 6.92 -24.20 -8.48
C VAL A 108 6.56 -24.48 -9.94
N ASN A 109 5.64 -25.44 -10.17
CA ASN A 109 5.23 -25.83 -11.52
C ASN A 109 4.23 -24.86 -12.15
N ASN A 110 3.55 -24.04 -11.35
CA ASN A 110 2.59 -23.02 -11.78
C ASN A 110 3.19 -21.61 -11.71
N LEU A 111 2.68 -20.70 -12.53
CA LEU A 111 3.03 -19.29 -12.41
C LEU A 111 2.24 -18.66 -11.27
N LEU A 112 2.94 -17.88 -10.43
CA LEU A 112 2.34 -17.17 -9.31
C LEU A 112 2.38 -15.65 -9.59
N PRO A 113 1.25 -14.93 -9.47
CA PRO A 113 1.19 -13.48 -9.67
C PRO A 113 1.80 -12.70 -8.51
N ILE A 114 2.02 -13.37 -7.37
CA ILE A 114 2.65 -12.81 -6.18
C ILE A 114 3.79 -13.70 -5.69
N LYS A 115 4.76 -13.08 -5.01
CA LYS A 115 5.92 -13.74 -4.42
C LYS A 115 6.27 -13.15 -3.07
N GLU A 116 7.00 -13.91 -2.27
CA GLU A 116 7.74 -13.36 -1.13
C GLU A 116 9.21 -13.20 -1.55
N ILE A 117 9.77 -12.00 -1.37
CA ILE A 117 11.16 -11.71 -1.72
C ILE A 117 11.93 -11.11 -0.55
N LYS A 118 13.26 -11.13 -0.67
CA LYS A 118 14.15 -10.36 0.20
C LYS A 118 14.74 -9.22 -0.62
N LEU A 119 14.32 -8.00 -0.34
CA LEU A 119 14.81 -6.82 -1.01
C LEU A 119 16.23 -6.49 -0.54
N SER A 120 17.12 -6.27 -1.50
CA SER A 120 18.47 -5.77 -1.24
C SER A 120 18.58 -4.36 -1.83
N SER A 121 18.39 -3.34 -0.99
CA SER A 121 18.55 -1.93 -1.37
C SER A 121 19.50 -1.21 -0.41
N ALA A 122 20.34 -0.33 -0.93
CA ALA A 122 21.38 0.34 -0.16
C ALA A 122 20.79 1.16 1.00
N GLY A 123 21.19 0.84 2.23
CA GLY A 123 20.74 1.54 3.45
C GLY A 123 19.34 1.17 3.93
N PHE A 124 18.65 0.25 3.25
CA PHE A 124 17.37 -0.30 3.69
C PHE A 124 17.57 -1.63 4.41
N ALA A 125 17.13 -1.71 5.66
CA ALA A 125 17.10 -2.94 6.44
C ALA A 125 15.68 -3.49 6.49
N GLN A 126 15.40 -4.51 5.67
CA GLN A 126 14.10 -5.21 5.67
C GLN A 126 13.86 -5.90 7.01
N THR A 127 12.63 -5.80 7.51
CA THR A 127 12.12 -6.52 8.69
C THR A 127 11.00 -7.46 8.24
N GLY A 128 11.16 -8.76 8.49
CA GLY A 128 10.20 -9.77 8.03
C GLY A 128 10.23 -10.00 6.52
N ARG A 129 9.05 -10.31 5.95
CA ARG A 129 8.88 -10.69 4.55
C ARG A 129 8.48 -9.47 3.70
N ALA A 130 8.90 -9.44 2.43
CA ALA A 130 8.41 -8.47 1.47
C ALA A 130 7.43 -9.15 0.50
N LEU A 131 6.28 -8.53 0.29
CA LEU A 131 5.27 -9.00 -0.64
C LEU A 131 5.51 -8.36 -2.00
N LEU A 132 5.66 -9.18 -3.04
CA LEU A 132 5.86 -8.75 -4.41
C LEU A 132 4.62 -9.08 -5.25
N PHE A 133 4.12 -8.09 -5.98
CA PHE A 133 3.14 -8.26 -7.07
C PHE A 133 3.85 -8.11 -8.42
N GLN A 134 3.50 -8.95 -9.38
CA GLN A 134 3.99 -8.85 -10.76
C GLN A 134 2.84 -8.85 -11.77
N TYR A 135 2.89 -7.95 -12.73
CA TYR A 135 1.89 -7.81 -13.80
C TYR A 135 2.44 -7.03 -14.99
N GLY A 136 1.73 -7.07 -16.11
CA GLY A 136 2.01 -6.27 -17.30
C GLY A 136 1.21 -4.98 -17.31
N ILE A 137 1.83 -3.89 -17.75
CA ILE A 137 1.15 -2.66 -18.12
C ILE A 137 1.39 -2.32 -19.58
N ASP A 138 0.38 -1.78 -20.24
CA ASP A 138 0.51 -1.33 -21.63
C ASP A 138 1.51 -0.17 -21.70
N LYS A 139 2.52 -0.31 -22.54
CA LYS A 139 3.51 0.74 -22.79
C LYS A 139 4.06 0.61 -24.20
N ALA A 140 3.82 1.64 -25.01
CA ALA A 140 4.20 1.71 -26.42
C ALA A 140 5.69 1.41 -26.65
N ASP A 141 6.56 1.92 -25.77
CA ASP A 141 8.01 1.67 -25.81
C ASP A 141 8.46 1.03 -24.50
N SER A 142 8.35 -0.29 -24.41
CA SER A 142 8.79 -1.05 -23.26
C SER A 142 10.32 -1.25 -23.31
N PRO A 143 11.08 -0.73 -22.33
CA PRO A 143 12.53 -0.88 -22.29
C PRO A 143 12.92 -2.35 -22.30
N ALA A 144 14.01 -2.69 -23.01
CA ALA A 144 14.46 -4.06 -23.26
C ALA A 144 14.40 -4.98 -22.02
N LYS A 145 14.86 -4.50 -20.86
CA LYS A 145 14.92 -5.30 -19.63
C LYS A 145 13.56 -5.63 -19.01
N THR A 146 12.56 -4.82 -19.32
CA THR A 146 11.19 -4.91 -18.81
C THR A 146 10.18 -5.29 -19.89
N ALA A 147 10.59 -5.47 -21.15
CA ALA A 147 9.68 -5.79 -22.23
C ALA A 147 9.15 -7.22 -22.11
N ILE A 148 7.84 -7.36 -22.27
CA ILE A 148 7.10 -8.62 -22.27
C ILE A 148 6.30 -8.72 -23.56
N ALA A 149 6.38 -9.88 -24.21
CA ALA A 149 5.38 -10.30 -25.17
C ALA A 149 4.49 -11.35 -24.51
N SER A 150 3.19 -11.26 -24.74
CA SER A 150 2.21 -12.21 -24.20
C SER A 150 1.13 -12.51 -25.23
N SER A 151 0.64 -13.73 -25.24
CA SER A 151 -0.60 -14.14 -25.91
C SER A 151 -1.53 -14.79 -24.88
N CYS A 152 -2.74 -15.21 -25.27
CA CYS A 152 -3.65 -15.89 -24.35
C CYS A 152 -3.11 -17.18 -23.73
N SER A 153 -2.00 -17.75 -24.22
CA SER A 153 -1.48 -19.05 -23.75
C SER A 153 0.02 -19.09 -23.52
N ARG A 154 0.76 -18.01 -23.85
CA ARG A 154 2.22 -17.97 -23.79
C ARG A 154 2.69 -16.59 -23.34
N ILE A 155 3.83 -16.57 -22.66
CA ILE A 155 4.48 -15.34 -22.25
C ILE A 155 6.00 -15.43 -22.47
N ALA A 156 6.63 -14.33 -22.83
CA ALA A 156 8.06 -14.24 -23.06
C ALA A 156 8.62 -12.92 -22.53
N LYS A 157 9.78 -13.01 -21.90
CA LYS A 157 10.61 -11.89 -21.43
C LYS A 157 11.99 -11.99 -22.09
N PRO A 158 12.13 -11.53 -23.35
CA PRO A 158 13.34 -11.74 -24.15
C PRO A 158 14.53 -10.88 -23.72
N HIS A 159 14.32 -9.90 -22.82
CA HIS A 159 15.34 -8.92 -22.42
C HIS A 159 15.87 -8.05 -23.59
N THR A 160 15.06 -7.92 -24.65
CA THR A 160 15.29 -7.08 -25.83
C THR A 160 14.08 -6.18 -26.05
N GLU A 161 14.27 -5.06 -26.74
CA GLU A 161 13.15 -4.19 -27.09
C GLU A 161 12.19 -4.90 -28.06
N ILE A 162 10.88 -4.75 -27.87
CA ILE A 162 9.84 -5.36 -28.69
C ILE A 162 9.02 -4.23 -29.30
N LYS A 163 9.29 -3.90 -30.57
CA LYS A 163 8.72 -2.71 -31.23
C LYS A 163 7.47 -3.00 -32.04
N ASP A 164 7.31 -4.25 -32.47
CA ASP A 164 6.26 -4.64 -33.38
C ASP A 164 5.77 -6.06 -33.11
N LEU A 165 4.68 -6.38 -33.79
CA LEU A 165 4.02 -7.67 -33.70
C LEU A 165 4.93 -8.83 -34.19
N ALA A 166 5.80 -8.60 -35.17
CA ALA A 166 6.69 -9.63 -35.69
C ALA A 166 7.75 -10.04 -34.65
N ALA A 167 8.33 -9.07 -33.95
CA ALA A 167 9.23 -9.29 -32.83
C ALA A 167 8.52 -10.01 -31.68
N ALA A 168 7.28 -9.63 -31.37
CA ALA A 168 6.47 -10.29 -30.34
C ALA A 168 6.17 -11.76 -30.70
N LYS A 169 5.78 -12.05 -31.95
CA LYS A 169 5.56 -13.42 -32.45
C LYS A 169 6.83 -14.27 -32.37
N SER A 170 7.97 -13.70 -32.74
CA SER A 170 9.28 -14.36 -32.64
C SER A 170 9.60 -14.74 -31.19
N ALA A 171 9.45 -13.80 -30.25
CA ALA A 171 9.69 -14.04 -28.82
C ALA A 171 8.75 -15.12 -28.23
N LEU A 172 7.50 -15.18 -28.70
CA LEU A 172 6.50 -16.18 -28.27
C LEU A 172 6.62 -17.53 -29.01
N ASN A 173 7.60 -17.68 -29.90
CA ASN A 173 7.77 -18.82 -30.78
C ASN A 173 6.47 -19.18 -31.55
N LEU A 174 5.84 -18.15 -32.11
CA LEU A 174 4.65 -18.23 -32.96
C LEU A 174 5.04 -18.04 -34.43
N LYS A 175 4.29 -18.68 -35.34
CA LYS A 175 4.52 -18.52 -36.78
C LYS A 175 4.17 -17.10 -37.21
N ILE A 176 5.11 -16.39 -37.82
CA ILE A 176 4.93 -14.99 -38.24
C ILE A 176 3.78 -14.84 -39.26
N THR A 177 3.56 -15.86 -40.08
CA THR A 177 2.53 -15.89 -41.14
C THR A 177 1.10 -16.15 -40.65
N ASP A 178 0.93 -16.58 -39.41
CA ASP A 178 -0.38 -16.86 -38.82
C ASP A 178 -0.97 -15.57 -38.26
N SER A 179 -2.04 -15.06 -38.88
CA SER A 179 -2.70 -13.82 -38.48
C SER A 179 -3.84 -14.02 -37.47
N ASP A 180 -4.28 -15.26 -37.25
CA ASP A 180 -5.48 -15.54 -36.47
C ASP A 180 -5.28 -15.22 -34.97
N GLN A 181 -4.03 -15.17 -34.53
CA GLN A 181 -3.64 -14.90 -33.15
C GLN A 181 -3.24 -13.45 -32.90
N ASP A 182 -3.23 -12.59 -33.93
CA ASP A 182 -2.65 -11.23 -33.85
C ASP A 182 -3.37 -10.35 -32.84
N GLY A 183 -4.70 -10.46 -32.78
CA GLY A 183 -5.52 -9.73 -31.82
C GLY A 183 -5.35 -10.18 -30.36
N SER A 184 -4.69 -11.33 -30.12
CA SER A 184 -4.43 -11.86 -28.78
C SER A 184 -3.06 -11.46 -28.22
N ILE A 185 -2.18 -10.92 -29.06
CA ILE A 185 -0.80 -10.62 -28.70
C ILE A 185 -0.73 -9.22 -28.09
N ALA A 186 -0.15 -9.12 -26.89
CA ALA A 186 0.11 -7.87 -26.21
C ALA A 186 1.62 -7.68 -25.99
N ILE A 187 2.10 -6.49 -26.33
CA ILE A 187 3.43 -5.98 -25.98
C ILE A 187 3.28 -5.10 -24.76
N MET A 188 3.95 -5.45 -23.67
CA MET A 188 3.74 -4.83 -22.37
C MET A 188 5.07 -4.56 -21.67
N LYS A 189 5.01 -3.70 -20.66
CA LYS A 189 6.09 -3.53 -19.70
C LYS A 189 5.78 -4.38 -18.46
N HIS A 190 6.75 -5.20 -18.06
CA HIS A 190 6.76 -5.90 -16.79
C HIS A 190 6.83 -4.88 -15.65
N GLU A 191 5.80 -4.87 -14.83
CA GLU A 191 5.67 -4.07 -13.62
C GLU A 191 5.78 -5.01 -12.42
N MET A 192 6.72 -4.70 -11.52
CA MET A 192 6.93 -5.45 -10.29
C MET A 192 6.90 -4.46 -9.13
N ILE A 193 5.95 -4.63 -8.22
CA ILE A 193 5.78 -3.77 -7.05
C ILE A 193 5.97 -4.59 -5.78
N ALA A 194 6.96 -4.21 -4.96
CA ALA A 194 7.18 -4.84 -3.67
C ALA A 194 6.80 -3.91 -2.52
N TYR A 195 6.18 -4.49 -1.50
CA TYR A 195 5.85 -3.86 -0.24
C TYR A 195 6.63 -4.53 0.87
N ALA A 196 7.35 -3.75 1.67
CA ALA A 196 8.18 -4.30 2.73
C ALA A 196 8.19 -3.37 3.95
N VAL A 197 8.18 -3.97 5.12
CA VAL A 197 8.48 -3.25 6.36
C VAL A 197 9.99 -3.27 6.59
N GLY A 198 10.51 -2.16 7.08
CA GLY A 198 11.92 -2.07 7.39
C GLY A 198 12.30 -0.70 7.92
N LYS A 199 13.61 -0.46 7.93
CA LYS A 199 14.21 0.79 8.36
C LYS A 199 15.09 1.36 7.27
N LEU A 200 14.88 2.64 6.95
CA LEU A 200 15.73 3.42 6.06
C LEU A 200 16.29 4.60 6.87
N ARG A 201 17.61 4.59 7.10
CA ARG A 201 18.27 5.55 8.01
C ARG A 201 17.68 5.45 9.43
N GLU A 202 16.96 6.48 9.89
CA GLU A 202 16.31 6.50 11.20
C GLU A 202 14.81 6.21 11.14
N GLU A 203 14.21 6.22 9.96
CA GLU A 203 12.78 6.09 9.76
C GLU A 203 12.40 4.61 9.56
N SER A 204 11.53 4.10 10.44
CA SER A 204 10.92 2.77 10.29
C SER A 204 9.52 2.93 9.70
N GLY A 205 9.11 2.01 8.84
CA GLY A 205 7.82 2.11 8.18
C GLY A 205 7.54 1.02 7.16
N LEU A 206 6.39 1.16 6.51
CA LEU A 206 6.02 0.40 5.33
C LEU A 206 6.55 1.14 4.10
N PHE A 207 7.31 0.45 3.27
CA PHE A 207 7.92 0.98 2.06
C PHE A 207 7.41 0.27 0.82
N ARG A 208 7.34 1.02 -0.28
CA ARG A 208 7.04 0.53 -1.63
C ARG A 208 8.29 0.61 -2.50
N PHE A 209 8.50 -0.42 -3.29
CA PHE A 209 9.56 -0.54 -4.27
C PHE A 209 8.94 -0.87 -5.61
N GLN A 210 9.51 -0.34 -6.68
CA GLN A 210 9.03 -0.54 -8.03
C GLN A 210 10.20 -0.93 -8.92
N LEU A 211 9.99 -1.87 -9.83
CA LEU A 211 11.00 -2.17 -10.84
C LEU A 211 11.15 -1.01 -11.81
N SER A 212 12.37 -0.50 -11.90
CA SER A 212 12.75 0.57 -12.81
C SER A 212 12.96 0.02 -14.22
N ASN A 213 12.92 0.93 -15.21
CA ASN A 213 13.12 0.60 -16.62
C ASN A 213 14.48 -0.08 -16.91
N ASP A 214 15.47 0.14 -16.05
CA ASP A 214 16.82 -0.42 -16.13
C ASP A 214 16.96 -1.80 -15.47
N GLY A 215 15.84 -2.39 -15.03
CA GLY A 215 15.81 -3.70 -14.39
C GLY A 215 16.34 -3.72 -12.97
N SER A 216 16.42 -2.57 -12.29
CA SER A 216 16.79 -2.46 -10.87
C SER A 216 15.60 -2.02 -10.02
N TRP A 217 15.64 -2.30 -8.72
CA TRP A 217 14.68 -1.72 -7.78
C TRP A 217 14.83 -0.21 -7.68
N SER A 218 13.71 0.50 -7.74
CA SER A 218 13.65 1.92 -7.41
C SER A 218 14.09 2.18 -5.97
N ASN A 219 14.41 3.43 -5.67
CA ASN A 219 14.58 3.86 -4.29
C ASN A 219 13.31 3.55 -3.46
N PRO A 220 13.45 3.16 -2.18
CA PRO A 220 12.31 2.90 -1.30
C PRO A 220 11.45 4.15 -1.14
N GLN A 221 10.15 4.02 -1.37
CA GLN A 221 9.15 5.05 -1.07
C GLN A 221 8.48 4.76 0.26
N LEU A 222 8.61 5.64 1.24
CA LEU A 222 7.92 5.52 2.52
C LEU A 222 6.41 5.76 2.32
N LEU A 223 5.59 4.78 2.71
CA LEU A 223 4.13 4.87 2.63
C LEU A 223 3.50 5.20 3.98
N ILE A 224 3.94 4.53 5.05
CA ILE A 224 3.42 4.73 6.40
C ILE A 224 4.58 4.70 7.39
N LYS A 225 4.69 5.74 8.22
CA LYS A 225 5.69 5.82 9.29
C LYS A 225 5.33 4.96 10.49
N GLY A 226 6.34 4.47 11.20
CA GLY A 226 6.21 3.75 12.47
C GLY A 226 5.65 2.33 12.37
N ILE A 227 5.49 1.80 11.17
CA ILE A 227 5.21 0.38 10.94
C ILE A 227 6.50 -0.42 11.15
N THR A 228 6.45 -1.43 12.02
CA THR A 228 7.58 -2.28 12.43
C THR A 228 7.30 -3.77 12.20
N SER A 229 6.04 -4.17 12.04
CA SER A 229 5.67 -5.52 11.61
C SER A 229 4.63 -5.52 10.50
N MET A 230 4.70 -6.53 9.64
CA MET A 230 3.72 -6.83 8.61
C MET A 230 3.54 -8.35 8.54
N ASP A 231 2.36 -8.79 8.92
CA ASP A 231 1.93 -10.17 8.83
C ASP A 231 1.01 -10.31 7.61
N ILE A 232 1.25 -11.36 6.82
CA ILE A 232 0.51 -11.62 5.59
C ILE A 232 -0.14 -13.00 5.73
N HIS A 233 -1.47 -13.01 5.62
CA HIS A 233 -2.27 -14.22 5.53
C HIS A 233 -2.71 -14.40 4.07
N TYR A 234 -2.60 -15.64 3.59
CA TYR A 234 -2.93 -16.04 2.23
C TYR A 234 -4.18 -16.89 2.28
N ILE A 235 -5.17 -16.52 1.48
CA ILE A 235 -6.48 -17.17 1.44
C ILE A 235 -6.60 -17.87 0.10
N TYR A 236 -6.75 -19.19 0.12
CA TYR A 236 -6.88 -20.03 -1.07
C TYR A 236 -8.32 -20.54 -1.16
N ALA A 237 -8.96 -20.34 -2.32
CA ALA A 237 -10.23 -20.98 -2.60
C ALA A 237 -10.01 -22.45 -2.93
N GLU A 238 -10.72 -23.32 -2.22
CA GLU A 238 -10.82 -24.74 -2.52
C GLU A 238 -12.14 -24.98 -3.25
N CYS A 239 -12.02 -25.41 -4.51
CA CYS A 239 -13.15 -25.76 -5.35
C CYS A 239 -13.19 -27.29 -5.44
N PRO A 240 -14.11 -27.97 -4.76
CA PRO A 240 -14.23 -29.40 -4.93
C PRO A 240 -14.58 -29.74 -6.39
N ASP A 241 -13.82 -30.68 -6.96
CA ASP A 241 -14.05 -31.24 -8.29
C ASP A 241 -15.15 -32.31 -8.20
N PHE A 242 -16.41 -31.89 -8.32
CA PHE A 242 -17.51 -32.82 -8.55
C PHE A 242 -17.73 -32.93 -10.05
N GLY A 243 -17.19 -33.99 -10.66
CA GLY A 243 -17.36 -34.26 -12.08
C GLY A 243 -18.84 -34.38 -12.44
N ASN A 244 -19.31 -33.54 -13.36
CA ASN A 244 -20.56 -33.64 -14.15
C ASN A 244 -21.85 -34.16 -13.48
N GLU A 245 -21.96 -34.18 -12.15
CA GLU A 245 -23.19 -34.52 -11.46
C GLU A 245 -23.92 -33.22 -11.08
N SER A 246 -24.86 -32.86 -11.95
CA SER A 246 -26.05 -32.04 -11.74
C SER A 246 -25.95 -30.77 -10.88
N ALA A 247 -26.38 -29.65 -11.47
CA ALA A 247 -26.55 -28.32 -10.91
C ALA A 247 -27.64 -28.23 -9.80
N SER A 248 -27.58 -29.08 -8.77
CA SER A 248 -28.56 -29.13 -7.67
C SER A 248 -27.93 -29.30 -6.28
N GLY A 249 -26.62 -29.47 -6.18
CA GLY A 249 -25.89 -29.32 -4.92
C GLY A 249 -25.57 -27.84 -4.66
N VAL A 250 -25.83 -27.36 -3.44
CA VAL A 250 -25.35 -26.04 -3.01
C VAL A 250 -23.83 -26.11 -3.00
N ASN A 251 -23.18 -25.58 -4.03
CA ASN A 251 -21.73 -25.59 -4.18
C ASN A 251 -21.13 -24.68 -3.08
N THR A 252 -20.64 -25.26 -2.00
CA THR A 252 -19.93 -24.52 -0.95
C THR A 252 -18.46 -24.41 -1.31
N GLU A 253 -18.04 -23.22 -1.71
CA GLU A 253 -16.62 -22.86 -1.78
C GLU A 253 -16.05 -22.84 -0.35
N SER A 254 -14.90 -23.50 -0.15
CA SER A 254 -14.15 -23.45 1.10
C SER A 254 -12.95 -22.54 0.93
N PHE A 255 -12.49 -21.92 2.02
CA PHE A 255 -11.31 -21.06 2.02
C PHE A 255 -10.29 -21.58 3.03
N ASP A 256 -9.10 -21.92 2.54
CA ASP A 256 -7.96 -22.26 3.38
C ASP A 256 -7.12 -21.01 3.69
N TYR A 257 -6.78 -20.82 4.96
CA TYR A 257 -6.07 -19.66 5.47
C TYR A 257 -4.66 -20.07 5.92
N LYS A 258 -3.64 -19.62 5.19
CA LYS A 258 -2.24 -19.90 5.48
C LYS A 258 -1.50 -18.63 5.93
N ASN A 259 -0.55 -18.77 6.84
CA ASN A 259 0.30 -17.67 7.31
C ASN A 259 1.57 -17.47 6.45
N ALA A 260 1.77 -18.33 5.44
CA ALA A 260 2.89 -18.30 4.52
C ALA A 260 2.41 -18.56 3.09
N LEU A 261 3.10 -17.94 2.13
CA LEU A 261 2.85 -18.21 0.72
C LEU A 261 3.20 -19.67 0.41
N ASP A 262 2.32 -20.37 -0.29
CA ASP A 262 2.59 -21.72 -0.76
C ASP A 262 3.63 -21.66 -1.88
N THR A 263 4.75 -22.34 -1.69
CA THR A 263 5.85 -22.44 -2.66
C THR A 263 6.19 -23.89 -2.97
N SER A 264 5.27 -24.82 -2.67
CA SER A 264 5.38 -26.21 -3.09
C SER A 264 5.33 -26.35 -4.62
N ALA A 265 5.74 -27.51 -5.13
CA ALA A 265 5.73 -27.77 -6.57
C ALA A 265 4.35 -27.58 -7.22
N GLU A 266 3.28 -27.84 -6.47
CA GLU A 266 1.89 -27.74 -6.92
C GLU A 266 1.19 -26.47 -6.43
N ALA A 267 1.94 -25.50 -5.88
CA ALA A 267 1.38 -24.27 -5.35
C ALA A 267 0.49 -23.57 -6.40
N LYS A 268 -0.68 -23.11 -5.93
CA LYS A 268 -1.63 -22.33 -6.71
C LYS A 268 -1.61 -20.87 -6.26
N SER A 269 -2.17 -20.00 -7.09
CA SER A 269 -2.29 -18.59 -6.72
C SER A 269 -3.34 -18.41 -5.61
N PRO A 270 -3.05 -17.65 -4.55
CA PRO A 270 -4.05 -17.35 -3.53
C PRO A 270 -5.13 -16.42 -4.10
N THR A 271 -6.38 -16.65 -3.70
CA THR A 271 -7.56 -15.86 -4.10
C THR A 271 -7.57 -14.48 -3.46
N SER A 272 -7.09 -14.39 -2.23
CA SER A 272 -6.98 -13.12 -1.51
C SER A 272 -5.78 -13.15 -0.58
N ILE A 273 -5.29 -11.96 -0.25
CA ILE A 273 -4.34 -11.74 0.82
C ILE A 273 -4.99 -10.84 1.88
N GLN A 274 -4.56 -11.02 3.12
CA GLN A 274 -4.87 -10.12 4.22
C GLN A 274 -3.57 -9.67 4.85
N ILE A 275 -3.37 -8.36 4.95
CA ILE A 275 -2.19 -7.76 5.56
C ILE A 275 -2.60 -7.12 6.89
N VAL A 276 -1.87 -7.49 7.95
CA VAL A 276 -2.01 -6.95 9.30
C VAL A 276 -0.72 -6.22 9.65
N LEU A 277 -0.81 -4.92 9.93
CA LEU A 277 0.35 -4.08 10.28
C LEU A 277 0.35 -3.80 11.79
N ASN A 278 1.51 -3.93 12.44
CA ASN A 278 1.70 -3.69 13.88
C ASN A 278 0.63 -4.35 14.77
N ASN A 279 0.17 -5.56 14.42
CA ASN A 279 -0.89 -6.27 15.15
C ASN A 279 -2.18 -5.42 15.33
N GLY A 280 -2.50 -4.59 14.34
CA GLY A 280 -3.75 -3.82 14.27
C GLY A 280 -3.70 -2.45 14.95
N SER A 281 -2.54 -1.94 15.37
CA SER A 281 -2.47 -0.58 15.92
C SER A 281 -1.07 0.05 15.94
N ILE A 282 -1.03 1.38 15.97
CA ILE A 282 0.21 2.15 16.10
C ILE A 282 0.04 3.25 17.14
N ASP A 283 1.11 3.52 17.88
CA ASP A 283 1.16 4.63 18.84
C ASP A 283 2.09 5.75 18.33
N PRO A 284 1.54 6.85 17.78
CA PRO A 284 2.32 7.95 17.24
C PRO A 284 2.96 8.87 18.29
N SER A 285 2.61 8.78 19.58
CA SER A 285 3.28 9.58 20.62
C SER A 285 3.41 8.82 21.94
N LYS A 286 4.28 9.31 22.83
CA LYS A 286 4.40 8.77 24.20
C LYS A 286 3.31 9.30 25.14
N GLU A 287 2.33 10.05 24.63
CA GLU A 287 1.24 10.59 25.44
C GLU A 287 0.14 9.54 25.64
N GLN A 288 -0.52 9.56 26.80
CA GLN A 288 -1.58 8.61 27.12
C GLN A 288 -2.69 8.63 26.05
N ASP A 289 -3.17 7.44 25.67
CA ASP A 289 -4.34 7.23 24.82
C ASP A 289 -4.20 7.71 23.36
N ASN A 290 -2.98 7.67 22.81
CA ASN A 290 -2.70 8.12 21.42
C ASN A 290 -2.83 7.07 20.32
N LYS A 291 -3.31 5.87 20.67
CA LYS A 291 -3.43 4.72 19.78
C LYS A 291 -4.28 5.03 18.53
N VAL A 292 -3.76 4.62 17.38
CA VAL A 292 -4.46 4.59 16.10
C VAL A 292 -4.67 3.14 15.71
N ASP A 293 -5.93 2.73 15.55
CA ASP A 293 -6.26 1.40 15.04
C ASP A 293 -5.93 1.30 13.55
N ILE A 294 -5.28 0.20 13.17
CA ILE A 294 -4.94 -0.12 11.79
C ILE A 294 -5.86 -1.25 11.35
N TYR A 295 -6.68 -0.99 10.34
CA TYR A 295 -7.54 -2.00 9.77
C TYR A 295 -6.75 -2.99 8.90
N ASN A 296 -7.26 -4.22 8.82
CA ASN A 296 -6.70 -5.26 7.95
C ASN A 296 -6.87 -4.85 6.49
N ILE A 297 -5.79 -4.90 5.71
CA ILE A 297 -5.84 -4.64 4.27
C ILE A 297 -6.15 -5.96 3.58
N ASN A 298 -7.39 -6.13 3.14
CA ASN A 298 -7.82 -7.30 2.37
C ASN A 298 -7.76 -6.98 0.87
N ALA A 299 -7.07 -7.80 0.10
CA ALA A 299 -6.92 -7.58 -1.34
C ALA A 299 -7.11 -8.90 -2.11
N THR A 300 -8.07 -8.89 -3.03
CA THR A 300 -8.30 -10.02 -3.94
C THR A 300 -7.26 -10.01 -5.05
N ILE A 301 -6.68 -11.18 -5.33
CA ILE A 301 -5.73 -11.37 -6.43
C ILE A 301 -6.53 -11.75 -7.66
N ARG A 302 -6.38 -11.01 -8.76
CA ARG A 302 -7.20 -11.24 -9.97
C ARG A 302 -7.08 -12.66 -10.51
N GLY A 303 -5.86 -13.20 -10.58
CA GLY A 303 -5.65 -14.59 -10.99
C GLY A 303 -5.99 -15.63 -9.92
N GLY A 304 -6.24 -15.24 -8.68
CA GLY A 304 -6.36 -16.19 -7.58
C GLY A 304 -7.68 -16.94 -7.49
N ASN A 305 -8.72 -16.56 -8.26
CA ASN A 305 -10.02 -17.21 -8.17
C ASN A 305 -10.10 -18.43 -9.10
N VAL A 306 -9.47 -19.52 -8.67
CA VAL A 306 -9.48 -20.82 -9.36
C VAL A 306 -10.88 -21.44 -9.52
N CYS A 307 -11.89 -21.00 -8.75
CA CYS A 307 -13.26 -21.51 -8.87
C CYS A 307 -14.04 -20.85 -10.01
N ALA A 308 -13.78 -19.56 -10.26
CA ALA A 308 -14.39 -18.81 -11.36
C ALA A 308 -13.65 -18.99 -12.69
N ASP A 309 -12.32 -19.17 -12.64
CA ASP A 309 -11.46 -19.41 -13.81
C ASP A 309 -11.45 -20.89 -14.25
N ARG A 310 -12.55 -21.63 -14.00
CA ARG A 310 -12.80 -22.91 -14.67
C ARG A 310 -12.98 -22.61 -16.17
N SER A 311 -11.87 -22.65 -16.91
CA SER A 311 -11.91 -22.77 -18.36
C SER A 311 -12.80 -23.96 -18.69
N LEU A 312 -13.94 -23.68 -19.33
CA LEU A 312 -14.77 -24.66 -20.03
C LEU A 312 -13.94 -25.49 -21.01
#